data_AF-A0A9E2J693-F1
#
_entry.id   AF-A0A9E2J693-F1
#
_cell.length_a   1.000
_cell.length_b   1.000
_cell.length_c   1.000
_cell.angle_alpha   90.00
_cell.angle_beta   90.00
_cell.angle_gamma   90.00
#
_symmetry.space_group_name_H-M   'P 1'
#
loop_
_entity.id
_entity.type
_entity.pdbx_description
1 polymer ?
#
loop_
_entity_poly.entity_id
_entity_poly.type
_entity_poly.pdbx_seq_one_letter_code
_entity_poly.pdbx_strand_id
1 'polypeptide(L)'
;MNTTEISKTRKLIGWVIASLLTALYLWSASGKLFMHPEQMEQLKLDDWRIIIALGEIGSALLFLFPKTNKFGTLLLSSYMGGAIIIHMTGGMSIIMPSVVLILVWVVAFLRNPELLLNFKTKIVI
;
A
#
# COMPACT_ATOMS: atom_id res chain seq x y z
N MET A 1 31.26 2.27 -8.54
CA MET A 1 29.94 2.58 -7.97
C MET A 1 29.78 1.66 -6.77
N ASN A 2 29.95 2.16 -5.54
CA ASN A 2 29.82 1.32 -4.35
C ASN A 2 28.34 1.04 -4.14
N THR A 3 27.89 -0.17 -4.49
CA THR A 3 26.60 -0.67 -4.05
C THR A 3 26.66 -0.85 -2.54
N THR A 4 26.13 0.12 -1.78
CA THR A 4 25.98 -0.02 -0.35
C THR A 4 24.97 -1.12 -0.08
N GLU A 5 25.49 -2.31 0.24
CA GLU A 5 24.76 -3.46 0.77
C GLU A 5 23.73 -2.99 1.82
N ILE A 6 22.44 -3.29 1.60
CA ILE A 6 21.38 -2.95 2.56
C ILE A 6 21.67 -3.69 3.88
N SER A 7 21.81 -2.93 4.97
CA SER A 7 22.11 -3.48 6.29
C SER A 7 21.06 -4.49 6.77
N LYS A 8 21.48 -5.46 7.59
CA LYS A 8 20.60 -6.49 8.17
C LYS A 8 19.43 -5.87 8.95
N THR A 9 19.70 -4.82 9.74
CA THR A 9 18.68 -4.07 10.48
C THR A 9 17.65 -3.44 9.55
N ARG A 10 18.09 -2.79 8.47
CA ARG A 10 17.19 -2.19 7.48
C ARG A 10 16.31 -3.23 6.79
N LYS A 11 16.88 -4.40 6.44
CA LYS A 11 16.12 -5.53 5.89
C LYS A 11 15.05 -6.02 6.87
N LEU A 12 15.40 -6.19 8.14
CA LEU A 12 14.48 -6.64 9.18
C LEU A 12 13.32 -5.65 9.37
N ILE A 13 13.61 -4.36 9.55
CA ILE A 13 12.58 -3.31 9.69
C ILE A 13 11.65 -3.32 8.46
N GLY A 14 12.23 -3.39 7.26
CA GLY A 14 11.46 -3.44 6.01
C GLY A 14 10.58 -4.69 5.87
N TRP A 15 10.92 -5.81 6.52
CA TRP A 15 10.07 -6.99 6.57
C TRP A 15 8.97 -6.88 7.62
N VAL A 16 9.30 -6.39 8.82
CA VAL A 16 8.33 -6.21 9.91
C VAL A 16 7.22 -5.26 9.49
N ILE A 17 7.55 -4.05 9.03
CA ILE A 17 6.55 -3.05 8.65
C ILE A 17 5.73 -3.54 7.44
N ALA A 18 6.36 -4.15 6.44
CA ALA A 18 5.63 -4.68 5.27
C ALA A 18 4.66 -5.80 5.65
N SER A 19 5.04 -6.68 6.57
CA SER A 19 4.18 -7.77 7.03
C SER A 19 3.00 -7.25 7.83
N LEU A 20 3.23 -6.26 8.71
CA LEU A 20 2.16 -5.59 9.46
C LEU A 20 1.19 -4.85 8.54
N LEU A 21 1.69 -4.10 7.55
CA LEU A 21 0.86 -3.45 6.54
C LEU A 21 0.06 -4.49 5.74
N THR A 22 0.70 -5.58 5.31
CA THR A 22 0.03 -6.64 4.56
C THR A 22 -1.09 -7.25 5.40
N ALA A 23 -0.83 -7.57 6.66
CA ALA A 23 -1.85 -8.08 7.57
C ALA A 23 -3.01 -7.09 7.74
N LEU A 24 -2.73 -5.79 7.87
CA LEU A 24 -3.74 -4.74 7.94
C LEU A 24 -4.64 -4.70 6.68
N TYR A 25 -4.04 -4.74 5.49
CA TYR A 25 -4.80 -4.76 4.23
C TYR A 25 -5.61 -6.04 4.04
N LEU A 26 -5.06 -7.20 4.40
CA LEU A 26 -5.79 -8.46 4.34
C LEU A 26 -6.95 -8.49 5.35
N TRP A 27 -6.75 -7.94 6.55
CA TRP A 27 -7.82 -7.77 7.53
C TRP A 27 -8.93 -6.87 6.99
N SER A 28 -8.57 -5.70 6.46
CA SER A 28 -9.49 -4.75 5.82
C SER A 28 -10.28 -5.38 4.66
N ALA A 29 -9.62 -6.14 3.79
CA ALA A 29 -10.28 -6.86 2.69
C ALA A 29 -11.20 -7.97 3.20
N SER A 30 -10.79 -8.71 4.24
CA SER A 30 -11.64 -9.74 4.86
C SER A 30 -12.91 -9.14 5.48
N GLY A 31 -12.80 -7.93 6.06
CA GLY A 31 -13.94 -7.16 6.55
C GLY A 31 -14.95 -6.87 5.44
N LYS A 32 -14.47 -6.45 4.27
CA LYS A 32 -15.30 -6.19 3.09
C LYS A 32 -15.95 -7.47 2.54
N LEU A 33 -15.28 -8.62 2.61
CA LEU A 33 -15.79 -9.86 2.01
C LEU A 33 -16.74 -10.63 2.92
N PHE A 34 -16.45 -10.69 4.22
CA PHE A 34 -17.06 -11.68 5.11
C PHE A 34 -17.63 -11.10 6.40
N MET A 35 -17.03 -10.08 6.99
CA MET A 35 -17.40 -9.66 8.35
C MET A 35 -18.43 -8.53 8.37
N HIS A 36 -18.26 -7.52 7.50
CA HIS A 36 -19.04 -6.30 7.54
C HIS A 36 -19.42 -5.80 6.13
N PRO A 37 -20.12 -6.63 5.32
CA PRO A 37 -20.54 -6.23 3.99
C PRO A 37 -21.40 -4.95 3.98
N GLU A 38 -22.17 -4.69 5.05
CA GLU A 38 -23.02 -3.52 5.24
C GLU A 38 -22.26 -2.19 5.33
N GLN A 39 -20.98 -2.21 5.74
CA GLN A 39 -20.16 -1.00 5.77
C GLN A 39 -19.95 -0.46 4.35
N MET A 40 -19.88 -1.33 3.35
CA MET A 40 -19.69 -0.91 1.95
C MET A 40 -20.95 -0.28 1.37
N GLU A 41 -22.14 -0.67 1.85
CA GLU A 41 -23.41 -0.04 1.49
C GLU A 41 -23.49 1.39 2.03
N GLN A 42 -23.05 1.62 3.27
CA GLN A 42 -22.97 2.96 3.86
C GLN A 42 -22.04 3.88 3.07
N LEU A 43 -20.99 3.32 2.47
CA LEU A 43 -20.06 4.02 1.59
C LEU A 43 -20.54 4.12 0.13
N LYS A 44 -21.70 3.52 -0.22
CA LYS A 44 -22.24 3.43 -1.59
C LYS A 44 -21.28 2.74 -2.57
N LEU A 45 -20.60 1.70 -2.09
CA LEU A 45 -19.60 0.92 -2.83
C LEU A 45 -19.88 -0.60 -2.78
N ASP A 46 -21.08 -1.01 -2.39
CA ASP A 46 -21.49 -2.41 -2.24
C ASP A 46 -21.40 -3.19 -3.55
N ASP A 47 -21.84 -2.62 -4.67
CA ASP A 47 -21.71 -3.21 -6.01
C ASP A 47 -20.24 -3.50 -6.40
N TRP A 48 -19.30 -2.69 -5.89
CA TRP A 48 -17.88 -2.77 -6.22
C TRP A 48 -17.06 -3.53 -5.16
N ARG A 49 -17.70 -3.99 -4.09
CA ARG A 49 -17.08 -4.55 -2.89
C ARG A 49 -16.08 -5.66 -3.19
N ILE A 50 -16.44 -6.61 -4.04
CA ILE A 50 -15.59 -7.77 -4.37
C ILE A 50 -14.35 -7.30 -5.13
N ILE A 51 -14.51 -6.44 -6.13
CA ILE A 51 -13.39 -5.93 -6.93
C ILE A 51 -12.44 -5.10 -6.06
N ILE A 52 -12.98 -4.26 -5.17
CA ILE A 52 -12.19 -3.47 -4.22
C ILE A 52 -11.38 -4.39 -3.29
N ALA A 53 -12.01 -5.41 -2.71
CA ALA A 53 -11.34 -6.34 -1.80
C ALA A 53 -10.25 -7.17 -2.50
N LEU A 54 -10.52 -7.67 -3.71
CA LEU A 54 -9.53 -8.40 -4.50
C LEU A 54 -8.36 -7.49 -4.93
N GLY A 55 -8.64 -6.23 -5.30
CA GLY A 55 -7.63 -5.24 -5.60
C GLY A 55 -6.74 -4.94 -4.39
N GLU A 56 -7.32 -4.81 -3.20
CA GLU A 56 -6.62 -4.62 -1.93
C GLU A 56 -5.71 -5.82 -1.61
N ILE A 57 -6.22 -7.05 -1.72
CA ILE A 57 -5.45 -8.29 -1.50
C ILE A 57 -4.28 -8.39 -2.49
N GLY A 58 -4.55 -8.23 -3.79
CA GLY A 58 -3.53 -8.32 -4.82
C GLY A 58 -2.43 -7.27 -4.64
N SER A 59 -2.81 -6.03 -4.31
CA SER A 59 -1.87 -4.94 -4.05
C SER A 59 -1.00 -5.22 -2.81
N ALA A 60 -1.60 -5.74 -1.73
CA ALA A 60 -0.89 -6.09 -0.51
C ALA A 60 0.11 -7.24 -0.73
N LEU A 61 -0.27 -8.27 -1.48
CA LEU A 61 0.63 -9.38 -1.82
C LEU A 61 1.80 -8.91 -2.71
N LEU A 62 1.53 -8.08 -3.72
CA LEU A 62 2.58 -7.49 -4.56
C LEU A 62 3.54 -6.62 -3.74
N PHE A 63 3.02 -5.91 -2.73
CA PHE A 63 3.81 -5.08 -1.82
C PHE A 63 4.68 -5.91 -0.88
N LEU A 64 4.16 -7.03 -0.35
CA LEU A 64 4.87 -7.89 0.59
C LEU A 64 6.19 -8.43 0.00
N PHE A 65 6.18 -8.89 -1.26
CA PHE A 65 7.34 -9.50 -1.88
C PHE A 65 8.32 -8.47 -2.47
N PRO A 66 9.62 -8.51 -2.10
CA PRO A 66 10.60 -7.50 -2.55
C PRO A 66 10.70 -7.32 -4.07
N LYS A 67 10.53 -8.41 -4.84
CA LYS A 67 10.63 -8.40 -6.31
C LYS A 67 9.49 -7.60 -6.98
N THR A 68 8.30 -7.59 -6.38
CA THR A 68 7.09 -6.94 -6.91
C THR A 68 6.71 -5.67 -6.14
N ASN A 69 7.45 -5.35 -5.06
CA ASN A 69 7.12 -4.29 -4.12
C ASN A 69 6.84 -2.93 -4.77
N LYS A 70 7.52 -2.59 -5.88
CA LYS A 70 7.29 -1.32 -6.60
C LYS A 70 5.86 -1.23 -7.16
N PHE A 71 5.35 -2.32 -7.73
CA PHE A 71 3.98 -2.39 -8.24
C PHE A 71 2.98 -2.35 -7.08
N GLY A 72 3.24 -3.09 -6.00
CA GLY A 72 2.42 -3.03 -4.80
C GLY A 72 2.38 -1.62 -4.18
N THR A 73 3.52 -0.93 -4.14
CA THR A 73 3.61 0.46 -3.63
C THR A 73 2.75 1.40 -4.47
N LEU A 74 2.83 1.29 -5.80
CA LEU A 74 2.00 2.10 -6.71
C LEU A 74 0.52 1.85 -6.47
N LEU A 75 0.10 0.59 -6.47
CA LEU A 75 -1.30 0.21 -6.32
C LEU A 75 -1.86 0.58 -4.95
N LEU A 76 -1.11 0.33 -3.87
CA LEU A 76 -1.50 0.73 -2.51
C LEU A 76 -1.54 2.25 -2.34
N SER A 77 -0.68 3.00 -3.06
CA SER A 77 -0.75 4.46 -3.08
C SER A 77 -2.06 4.95 -3.71
N SER A 78 -2.45 4.37 -4.85
CA SER A 78 -3.74 4.66 -5.49
C SER A 78 -4.93 4.28 -4.60
N TYR A 79 -4.89 3.09 -3.99
CA TYR A 79 -5.92 2.62 -3.08
C TYR A 79 -6.09 3.53 -1.86
N MET A 80 -5.00 3.90 -1.21
CA MET A 80 -5.01 4.83 -0.06
C MET A 80 -5.48 6.24 -0.45
N GLY A 81 -5.13 6.72 -1.65
CA GLY A 81 -5.67 7.98 -2.18
C GLY A 81 -7.20 7.95 -2.26
N GLY A 82 -7.76 6.85 -2.78
CA GLY A 82 -9.21 6.63 -2.78
C GLY A 82 -9.80 6.56 -1.38
N ALA A 83 -9.17 5.84 -0.46
CA ALA A 83 -9.62 5.74 0.94
C ALA A 83 -9.65 7.11 1.64
N ILE A 84 -8.65 7.96 1.41
CA ILE A 84 -8.60 9.32 1.95
C ILE A 84 -9.79 10.15 1.44
N ILE A 85 -10.10 10.10 0.14
CA ILE A 85 -11.25 10.82 -0.42
C ILE A 85 -12.56 10.32 0.19
N ILE A 86 -12.74 9.00 0.32
CA ILE A 86 -13.93 8.41 0.97
C ILE A 86 -14.06 8.87 2.43
N HIS A 87 -12.96 8.95 3.17
CA HIS A 87 -12.98 9.49 4.54
C HIS A 87 -13.36 10.97 4.55
N MET A 88 -12.83 11.79 3.65
CA MET A 88 -13.17 13.21 3.53
C MET A 88 -14.65 13.43 3.20
N THR A 89 -15.18 12.72 2.20
CA THR A 89 -16.58 12.87 1.77
C THR A 89 -17.56 12.31 2.80
N GLY A 90 -17.14 11.32 3.60
CA GLY A 90 -17.92 10.77 4.71
C GLY A 90 -17.78 11.53 6.03
N GLY A 91 -17.00 12.63 6.09
CA GLY A 91 -16.77 13.38 7.34
C GLY A 91 -15.99 12.60 8.41
N MET A 92 -15.22 11.58 8.00
CA MET A 92 -14.41 10.73 8.86
C MET A 92 -12.96 11.24 8.95
N SER A 93 -12.24 10.84 10.01
CA SER A 93 -10.83 11.19 10.17
C SER A 93 -9.96 10.61 9.05
N ILE A 94 -9.14 11.44 8.42
CA ILE A 94 -8.18 11.03 7.38
C ILE A 94 -6.84 10.54 7.93
N ILE A 95 -6.64 10.60 9.26
CA ILE A 95 -5.34 10.35 9.89
C ILE A 95 -4.88 8.91 9.62
N MET A 96 -5.75 7.93 9.84
CA MET A 96 -5.41 6.52 9.66
C MET A 96 -4.97 6.20 8.22
N PRO A 97 -5.76 6.46 7.15
CA PRO A 97 -5.34 6.16 5.79
C PRO A 97 -4.10 6.97 5.36
N SER A 98 -3.91 8.18 5.88
CA SER A 98 -2.72 9.00 5.61
C SER A 98 -1.45 8.39 6.23
N VAL A 99 -1.52 7.95 7.49
CA VAL A 99 -0.39 7.28 8.17
C VAL A 99 -0.05 5.97 7.48
N VAL A 100 -1.06 5.19 7.09
CA VAL A 100 -0.85 3.93 6.34
C VAL A 100 -0.14 4.20 5.01
N LEU A 101 -0.56 5.23 4.26
CA LEU A 101 0.11 5.64 3.02
C LEU A 101 1.57 6.02 3.25
N ILE A 102 1.87 6.80 4.29
CA ILE A 102 3.25 7.17 4.64
C ILE A 102 4.08 5.91 4.92
N LEU A 103 3.55 4.97 5.69
CA LEU A 103 4.24 3.71 6.01
C LEU A 103 4.49 2.85 4.76
N VAL A 104 3.55 2.82 3.81
CA VAL A 104 3.74 2.17 2.51
C VAL A 104 4.98 2.74 1.80
N TRP A 105 5.10 4.07 1.72
CA TRP A 105 6.25 4.71 1.11
C TRP A 105 7.55 4.53 1.90
N VAL A 106 7.50 4.55 3.23
CA VAL A 106 8.67 4.25 4.09
C VAL A 106 9.22 2.88 3.74
N VAL A 107 8.39 1.84 3.69
CA VAL A 107 8.82 0.49 3.30
C VAL A 107 9.35 0.45 1.87
N ALA A 108 8.71 1.18 0.94
CA ALA A 108 9.16 1.27 -0.44
C ALA A 108 10.60 1.80 -0.54
N PHE A 109 10.92 2.88 0.19
CA PHE A 109 12.27 3.44 0.27
C PHE A 109 13.25 2.56 1.06
N LEU A 110 12.81 1.93 2.15
CA LEU A 110 13.66 1.00 2.90
C LEU A 110 14.10 -0.18 2.03
N ARG A 111 13.23 -0.67 1.13
CA ARG A 111 13.54 -1.78 0.23
C ARG A 111 14.20 -1.35 -1.09
N ASN A 112 13.91 -0.13 -1.56
CA ASN A 112 14.39 0.41 -2.83
C ASN A 112 14.94 1.84 -2.63
N PRO A 113 16.16 2.02 -2.09
CA PRO A 113 16.73 3.36 -1.85
C PRO A 113 16.79 4.25 -3.10
N GLU A 114 16.95 3.67 -4.28
CA GLU A 114 17.02 4.41 -5.55
C GLU A 114 15.67 4.55 -6.26
N LEU A 115 14.55 4.27 -5.58
CA LEU A 115 13.21 4.26 -6.18
C LEU A 115 12.88 5.54 -6.98
N LEU A 116 13.32 6.71 -6.48
CA LEU A 116 13.13 8.01 -7.15
C LEU A 116 14.39 8.51 -7.90
N LEU A 117 15.56 7.89 -7.71
CA LEU A 117 16.80 8.35 -8.33
C LEU A 117 16.96 7.85 -9.77
N ASN A 118 16.20 6.82 -10.15
CA ASN A 118 16.21 6.25 -11.51
C ASN A 118 15.31 6.99 -12.53
N PHE A 119 14.76 8.17 -12.18
CA PHE A 119 14.11 9.07 -13.14
C PHE A 119 15.08 9.93 -13.95
N LYS A 120 16.41 9.75 -13.78
CA LYS A 120 17.38 10.35 -14.71
C LYS A 120 17.29 9.65 -16.06
N THR A 121 16.38 10.15 -16.88
CA THR A 121 16.23 9.86 -18.29
C THR A 121 17.62 9.81 -18.93
N LYS A 122 17.97 8.67 -19.54
CA LYS A 122 18.90 8.69 -20.67
C LYS A 122 18.23 9.55 -21.74
N ILE A 123 18.46 10.86 -21.71
CA ILE A 123 18.24 11.70 -22.87
C ILE A 123 19.32 11.25 -23.85
N VAL A 124 18.95 10.30 -24.71
CA VAL A 124 19.69 10.01 -25.93
C VAL A 124 19.20 11.07 -26.92
N ILE A 125 19.97 12.15 -27.04
CA ILE A 125 19.96 13.00 -28.25
C ILE A 125 21.08 12.48 -29.14
#